data_AF-A0A7C2JDR3-F1
#
_entry.id   AF-A0A7C2JDR3-F1
#
_cell.length_a   1.000
_cell.length_b   1.000
_cell.length_c   1.000
_cell.angle_alpha   90.00
_cell.angle_beta   90.00
_cell.angle_gamma   90.00
#
_symmetry.space_group_name_H-M   'P 1'
#
loop_
_entity.id
_entity.type
_entity.pdbx_description
1 polymer ?
#
loop_
_entity_poly.entity_id
_entity_poly.type
_entity_poly.pdbx_seq_one_letter_code
_entity_poly.pdbx_strand_id
1 'polypeptide(L)'
;MADFTLPAPYEPQKEQALHDPRAKPSPPKLAWRDVLRANAVLILGTVLGLGLIALAFEARASWHVRRDWVVPTTAPFYAAAGMAMAALIVRRAWAAAAPSLVLLALLLAVTGVDVWAAFSGQSDALRDALAILAGVLLGFTVAATLAAYAWAEWLRRPEEPAPQS
;
A
#
# COMPACT_ATOMS: atom_id res chain seq x y z
N MET A 1 -26.59 -11.02 -24.71
CA MET A 1 -25.34 -11.53 -25.31
C MET A 1 -24.96 -10.57 -26.41
N ALA A 2 -23.70 -10.12 -26.45
CA ALA A 2 -23.23 -9.25 -27.54
C ALA A 2 -23.14 -10.09 -28.82
N ASP A 3 -23.73 -9.60 -29.90
CA ASP A 3 -23.70 -10.28 -31.19
C ASP A 3 -22.40 -9.93 -31.93
N PHE A 4 -21.48 -10.90 -31.95
CA PHE A 4 -20.16 -10.77 -32.58
C PHE A 4 -20.20 -10.97 -34.10
N THR A 5 -21.39 -11.18 -34.68
CA THR A 5 -21.56 -11.32 -36.14
C THR A 5 -21.77 -9.97 -36.84
N LEU A 6 -21.90 -8.87 -36.09
CA LEU A 6 -22.05 -7.55 -36.66
C LEU A 6 -20.74 -7.08 -37.32
N PRO A 7 -20.78 -6.61 -38.58
CA PRO A 7 -19.61 -6.08 -39.26
C PRO A 7 -19.06 -4.87 -38.49
N ALA A 8 -17.74 -4.77 -38.40
CA ALA A 8 -17.07 -3.68 -37.69
C ALA A 8 -17.51 -2.33 -38.28
N PRO A 9 -18.01 -1.38 -37.46
CA PRO A 9 -18.46 -0.08 -37.96
C PRO A 9 -17.32 0.69 -38.65
N TYR A 10 -17.58 1.19 -39.86
CA TYR A 10 -16.68 2.01 -40.66
C TYR A 10 -16.76 3.49 -40.23
N GLU A 11 -15.65 4.23 -40.30
CA GLU A 11 -15.38 5.51 -39.62
C GLU A 11 -16.47 6.61 -39.71
N PRO A 12 -17.14 6.91 -40.82
CA PRO A 12 -18.18 7.94 -40.85
C PRO A 12 -19.46 7.57 -40.07
N GLN A 13 -19.66 6.29 -39.73
CA GLN A 13 -20.75 5.88 -38.83
C GLN A 13 -20.39 6.07 -37.34
N LYS A 14 -19.09 6.16 -37.02
CA LYS A 14 -18.59 6.37 -35.66
C LYS A 14 -18.75 7.81 -35.19
N GLU A 15 -18.56 8.79 -36.09
CA GLU A 15 -18.64 10.21 -35.74
C GLU A 15 -20.02 10.62 -35.21
N GLN A 16 -21.11 10.13 -35.80
CA GLN A 16 -22.46 10.43 -35.32
C GLN A 16 -22.82 9.67 -34.04
N ALA A 17 -22.32 8.45 -33.86
CA ALA A 17 -22.65 7.60 -32.71
C ALA A 17 -21.84 7.93 -31.45
N LEU A 18 -20.60 8.41 -31.56
CA LEU A 18 -19.74 8.76 -30.42
C LEU A 18 -20.05 10.14 -29.82
N HIS A 19 -20.63 11.06 -30.61
CA HIS A 19 -20.91 12.43 -30.19
C HIS A 19 -22.36 12.69 -29.78
N ASP A 20 -23.27 11.74 -29.97
CA ASP A 20 -24.65 11.87 -29.49
C ASP A 20 -24.71 11.62 -27.96
N PRO A 21 -25.03 12.63 -27.13
CA PRO A 21 -25.15 12.48 -25.68
C PRO A 21 -26.24 11.47 -25.28
N ARG A 22 -27.20 11.21 -26.18
CA ARG A 22 -28.31 10.25 -25.98
C ARG A 22 -27.92 8.81 -26.30
N ALA A 23 -26.87 8.61 -27.10
CA ALA A 23 -26.31 7.29 -27.40
C ALA A 23 -25.34 6.79 -26.31
N LYS A 24 -25.05 7.62 -25.30
CA LYS A 24 -24.12 7.26 -24.23
C LYS A 24 -24.73 6.13 -23.39
N PRO A 25 -24.10 4.93 -23.35
CA PRO A 25 -24.61 3.85 -22.54
C PRO A 25 -24.65 4.30 -21.07
N SER A 26 -25.77 4.04 -20.40
CA SER A 26 -25.89 4.32 -18.97
C SER A 26 -24.76 3.60 -18.23
N PRO A 27 -24.04 4.27 -17.31
CA PRO A 27 -22.96 3.65 -16.59
C PRO A 27 -23.45 2.35 -15.92
N PRO A 28 -22.63 1.28 -15.91
CA PRO A 28 -23.03 0.04 -15.29
C PRO A 28 -23.40 0.31 -13.83
N LYS A 29 -24.53 -0.27 -13.39
CA LYS A 29 -24.93 -0.24 -11.98
C LYS A 29 -23.94 -1.11 -11.21
N LEU A 30 -22.84 -0.51 -10.77
CA LEU A 30 -21.83 -1.19 -9.98
C LEU A 30 -22.42 -1.50 -8.60
N ALA A 31 -22.33 -2.76 -8.18
CA ALA A 31 -22.58 -3.09 -6.79
C ALA A 31 -21.46 -2.46 -5.94
N TRP A 32 -21.79 -2.06 -4.71
CA TRP A 32 -20.81 -1.49 -3.78
C TRP A 32 -19.55 -2.37 -3.61
N ARG A 33 -19.72 -3.69 -3.68
CA ARG A 33 -18.64 -4.68 -3.60
C ARG A 33 -17.65 -4.57 -4.76
N ASP A 34 -18.11 -4.23 -5.95
CA ASP A 34 -17.26 -4.12 -7.13
C ASP A 34 -16.44 -2.83 -7.08
N VAL A 35 -17.03 -1.74 -6.58
CA VAL A 35 -16.31 -0.50 -6.28
C VAL A 35 -15.22 -0.72 -5.23
N LEU A 36 -15.54 -1.44 -4.15
CA LEU A 36 -14.57 -1.77 -3.11
C LEU A 36 -13.42 -2.64 -3.63
N ARG A 37 -13.71 -3.64 -4.47
CA ARG A 37 -12.67 -4.49 -5.07
C ARG A 37 -11.78 -3.70 -6.02
N ALA A 38 -12.37 -2.86 -6.86
CA ALA A 38 -11.62 -2.02 -7.80
C ALA A 38 -10.67 -1.05 -7.06
N ASN A 39 -11.06 -0.59 -5.87
CA ASN A 39 -10.28 0.35 -5.06
C ASN A 39 -9.57 -0.31 -3.87
N ALA A 40 -9.50 -1.64 -3.81
CA ALA A 40 -9.02 -2.36 -2.63
C ALA A 40 -7.58 -1.97 -2.26
N VAL A 41 -6.71 -1.79 -3.25
CA VAL A 41 -5.32 -1.36 -3.05
C VAL A 41 -5.25 0.05 -2.48
N LEU A 42 -6.08 0.98 -2.96
CA LEU A 42 -6.10 2.35 -2.48
C LEU A 42 -6.63 2.44 -1.05
N ILE A 43 -7.74 1.76 -0.77
CA ILE A 43 -8.37 1.76 0.57
C ILE A 43 -7.42 1.11 1.57
N LEU A 44 -6.98 -0.11 1.30
CA LEU A 44 -6.08 -0.85 2.19
C LEU A 44 -4.73 -0.13 2.33
N GLY A 45 -4.20 0.40 1.23
CA GLY A 45 -2.92 1.10 1.22
C GLY A 45 -2.95 2.39 2.03
N THR A 46 -4.06 3.14 1.97
CA THR A 46 -4.27 4.33 2.80
C THR A 46 -4.34 3.95 4.28
N VAL A 47 -5.11 2.93 4.63
CA VAL A 47 -5.22 2.45 6.03
C VAL A 47 -3.87 2.00 6.57
N LEU A 48 -3.12 1.20 5.80
CA LEU A 48 -1.79 0.75 6.19
C LEU A 48 -0.80 1.91 6.29
N GLY A 49 -0.84 2.86 5.36
CA GLY A 49 0.01 4.06 5.40
C GLY A 49 -0.24 4.91 6.63
N LEU A 50 -1.51 5.16 6.96
CA LEU A 50 -1.89 5.87 8.20
C LEU A 50 -1.45 5.10 9.45
N GLY A 51 -1.58 3.77 9.45
CA GLY A 51 -1.10 2.92 10.54
C GLY A 51 0.42 3.05 10.75
N LEU A 52 1.21 3.04 9.68
CA LEU A 52 2.66 3.23 9.76
C LEU A 52 3.04 4.64 10.25
N ILE A 53 2.30 5.67 9.85
CA ILE A 53 2.48 7.04 10.36
C ILE A 53 2.16 7.10 11.86
N ALA A 54 1.07 6.46 12.30
CA ALA A 54 0.72 6.41 13.72
C ALA A 54 1.81 5.70 14.54
N LEU A 55 2.34 4.57 14.04
CA LEU A 55 3.46 3.87 14.67
C LEU A 55 4.73 4.74 14.72
N ALA A 56 4.95 5.60 13.73
CA ALA A 56 6.07 6.55 13.72
C ALA A 56 5.95 7.62 14.81
N PHE A 57 4.73 8.07 15.11
CA PHE A 57 4.48 8.98 16.24
C PHE A 57 4.67 8.26 17.59
N GLU A 58 4.16 7.04 17.72
CA GLU A 58 4.28 6.26 18.95
C GLU A 58 5.74 5.95 19.29
N ALA A 59 6.51 5.44 18.33
CA ALA A 59 7.95 5.17 18.49
C ALA A 59 8.78 6.43 18.81
N ARG A 60 8.18 7.62 18.72
CA ARG A 60 8.80 8.90 19.04
C ARG A 60 8.22 9.59 20.27
N ALA A 61 7.20 9.04 20.91
CA ALA A 61 6.51 9.70 22.01
C ALA A 61 7.47 10.03 23.18
N SER A 62 8.58 9.30 23.34
CA SER A 62 9.58 9.58 24.37
C SER A 62 10.70 10.57 23.97
N TRP A 63 10.76 11.02 22.71
CA TRP A 63 11.91 11.78 22.19
C TRP A 63 11.73 13.30 22.40
N HIS A 64 12.65 13.95 23.13
CA HIS A 64 12.55 15.39 23.40
C HIS A 64 12.69 16.27 22.12
N VAL A 65 11.60 16.97 21.76
CA VAL A 65 11.33 18.25 21.04
C VAL A 65 12.17 18.66 19.79
N ARG A 66 13.42 18.20 19.59
CA ARG A 66 14.27 18.66 18.47
C ARG A 66 14.12 17.86 17.16
N ARG A 67 13.21 16.89 17.08
CA ARG A 67 13.14 15.94 15.95
C ARG A 67 11.73 15.70 15.42
N ASP A 68 10.80 16.61 15.68
CA ASP A 68 9.40 16.50 15.27
C ASP A 68 9.23 16.56 13.74
N TRP A 69 10.19 17.17 13.06
CA TRP A 69 10.25 17.24 11.60
C TRP A 69 10.37 15.86 10.93
N VAL A 70 10.86 14.84 11.66
CA VAL A 70 11.17 13.56 11.05
C VAL A 70 9.90 12.87 10.54
N VAL A 71 8.82 12.83 11.33
CA VAL A 71 7.58 12.14 10.91
C VAL A 71 6.96 12.78 9.66
N PRO A 72 6.81 14.13 9.56
CA PRO A 72 6.41 14.77 8.32
C PRO A 72 7.34 14.46 7.13
N THR A 73 8.66 14.44 7.34
CA THR A 73 9.61 14.15 6.24
C THR A 73 9.61 12.68 5.81
N THR A 74 9.26 11.75 6.70
CA THR A 74 9.21 10.32 6.38
C THR A 74 7.82 9.82 5.99
N ALA A 75 6.77 10.61 6.23
CA ALA A 75 5.38 10.28 5.89
C ALA A 75 5.17 9.84 4.42
N PRO A 76 5.81 10.45 3.39
CA PRO A 76 5.68 9.96 2.03
C PRO A 76 6.15 8.52 1.85
N PHE A 77 7.20 8.11 2.56
CA PHE A 77 7.71 6.72 2.50
C PHE A 77 6.77 5.76 3.22
N TYR A 78 6.14 6.17 4.33
CA TYR A 78 5.12 5.37 5.01
C TYR A 78 3.88 5.17 4.15
N ALA A 79 3.42 6.23 3.47
CA ALA A 79 2.32 6.13 2.52
C ALA A 79 2.66 5.21 1.34
N ALA A 80 3.85 5.37 0.74
CA ALA A 80 4.31 4.50 -0.34
C ALA A 80 4.43 3.04 0.11
N ALA A 81 4.97 2.77 1.29
CA ALA A 81 5.05 1.42 1.85
C ALA A 81 3.66 0.83 2.13
N GLY A 82 2.73 1.61 2.66
CA GLY A 82 1.34 1.19 2.84
C GLY A 82 0.70 0.75 1.52
N MET A 83 0.85 1.55 0.47
CA MET A 83 0.36 1.24 -0.88
C MET A 83 1.03 0.00 -1.47
N ALA A 84 2.35 -0.12 -1.35
CA ALA A 84 3.13 -1.25 -1.83
C ALA A 84 2.72 -2.56 -1.13
N MET A 85 2.58 -2.53 0.20
CA MET A 85 2.10 -3.67 0.99
C MET A 85 0.68 -4.08 0.59
N ALA A 86 -0.23 -3.11 0.45
CA ALA A 86 -1.59 -3.38 0.02
C ALA A 86 -1.63 -4.03 -1.37
N ALA A 87 -0.81 -3.54 -2.31
CA ALA A 87 -0.70 -4.15 -3.63
C ALA A 87 -0.22 -5.60 -3.56
N LEU A 88 0.82 -5.90 -2.76
CA LEU A 88 1.31 -7.26 -2.57
C LEU A 88 0.24 -8.19 -1.97
N ILE A 89 -0.48 -7.72 -0.94
CA ILE A 89 -1.55 -8.48 -0.25
C ILE A 89 -2.71 -8.77 -1.22
N VAL A 90 -3.23 -7.73 -1.90
CA VAL A 90 -4.37 -7.87 -2.82
C VAL A 90 -4.02 -8.80 -3.97
N ARG A 91 -2.77 -8.77 -4.45
CA ARG A 91 -2.26 -9.66 -5.50
C ARG A 91 -1.85 -11.04 -5.00
N ARG A 92 -1.98 -11.32 -3.69
CA ARG A 92 -1.58 -12.58 -3.04
C ARG A 92 -0.10 -12.93 -3.26
N ALA A 93 0.77 -11.92 -3.37
CA ALA A 93 2.22 -12.10 -3.50
C ALA A 93 2.88 -12.38 -2.13
N TRP A 94 2.38 -13.40 -1.43
CA TRP A 94 2.72 -13.67 -0.03
C TRP A 94 4.19 -13.97 0.20
N ALA A 95 4.84 -14.67 -0.74
CA ALA A 95 6.26 -14.97 -0.64
C ALA A 95 7.12 -13.69 -0.67
N ALA A 96 6.75 -12.70 -1.51
CA ALA A 96 7.44 -11.41 -1.56
C ALA A 96 7.10 -10.55 -0.33
N ALA A 97 5.85 -10.60 0.16
CA ALA A 97 5.40 -9.82 1.32
C ALA A 97 5.89 -10.38 2.67
N ALA A 98 6.26 -11.66 2.75
CA ALA A 98 6.57 -12.32 4.01
C ALA A 98 7.63 -11.60 4.86
N PRO A 99 8.78 -11.13 4.32
CA PRO A 99 9.78 -10.44 5.12
C PRO A 99 9.25 -9.15 5.76
N SER A 100 8.51 -8.35 5.00
CA SER A 100 7.95 -7.10 5.51
C SER A 100 6.79 -7.33 6.47
N LEU A 101 5.98 -8.39 6.28
CA LEU A 101 4.93 -8.78 7.22
C LEU A 101 5.49 -9.27 8.55
N VAL A 102 6.59 -10.03 8.55
CA VAL A 102 7.28 -10.45 9.78
C VAL A 102 7.84 -9.25 10.52
N LEU A 103 8.51 -8.33 9.82
CA LEU A 103 9.02 -7.09 10.42
C LEU A 103 7.88 -6.23 10.99
N LEU A 104 6.76 -6.12 10.28
CA LEU A 104 5.57 -5.42 10.76
C LEU A 104 4.98 -6.08 12.01
N ALA A 105 4.91 -7.42 12.05
CA ALA A 105 4.43 -8.14 13.22
C ALA A 105 5.34 -7.92 14.44
N LEU A 106 6.66 -7.95 14.25
CA LEU A 106 7.64 -7.63 15.30
C LEU A 106 7.52 -6.19 15.76
N LEU A 107 7.38 -5.24 14.84
CA LEU A 107 7.14 -3.83 15.15
C LEU A 107 5.90 -3.66 16.03
N LEU A 108 4.77 -4.24 15.64
CA LEU A 108 3.53 -4.18 16.41
C LEU A 108 3.69 -4.79 17.80
N ALA A 109 4.41 -5.91 17.92
CA ALA A 109 4.67 -6.54 19.21
C ALA A 109 5.52 -5.62 20.12
N VAL A 110 6.61 -5.05 19.60
CA VAL A 110 7.48 -4.13 20.36
C VAL A 110 6.72 -2.87 20.76
N THR A 111 5.96 -2.26 19.84
CA THR A 111 5.12 -1.10 20.15
C THR A 111 4.06 -1.44 21.19
N GLY A 112 3.42 -2.61 21.10
CA GLY A 112 2.47 -3.05 22.12
C GLY A 112 3.10 -3.22 23.51
N VAL A 113 4.33 -3.74 23.58
CA VAL A 113 5.08 -3.85 24.83
C VAL A 113 5.46 -2.47 25.37
N ASP A 114 5.85 -1.51 24.51
CA ASP A 114 6.16 -0.14 24.92
C ASP A 114 4.93 0.57 25.52
N VAL A 115 3.79 0.48 24.84
CA VAL A 115 2.51 1.01 25.32
C VAL A 115 2.14 0.39 26.66
N TRP A 116 2.26 -0.93 26.80
CA TRP A 116 2.02 -1.62 28.06
C TRP A 116 2.98 -1.15 29.18
N ALA A 117 4.27 -0.99 28.86
CA ALA A 117 5.28 -0.52 29.79
C ALA A 117 4.97 0.90 30.29
N ALA A 118 4.46 1.76 29.41
CA ALA A 118 3.99 3.10 29.75
C ALA A 118 2.86 3.08 30.79
N PHE A 119 1.83 2.26 30.56
CA PHE A 119 0.70 2.13 31.50
C PHE A 119 1.08 1.46 32.82
N SER A 120 2.09 0.58 32.80
CA SER A 120 2.56 -0.15 33.97
C SER A 120 3.56 0.63 34.82
N GLY A 121 3.91 1.87 34.44
CA GLY A 121 4.89 2.69 35.15
C GLY A 121 6.30 2.10 35.14
N GLN A 122 6.67 1.38 34.07
CA GLN A 122 8.03 0.85 33.91
C GLN A 122 9.06 1.97 33.73
N SER A 123 10.34 1.63 33.89
CA SER A 123 11.43 2.60 33.81
C SER A 123 11.52 3.28 32.45
N ASP A 124 11.90 4.56 32.45
CA ASP A 124 12.09 5.34 31.23
C ASP A 124 13.15 4.73 30.31
N ALA A 125 14.19 4.11 30.88
CA ALA A 125 15.24 3.44 30.11
C ALA A 125 14.72 2.25 29.29
N LEU A 126 13.78 1.47 29.82
CA LEU A 126 13.16 0.37 29.07
C LEU A 126 12.31 0.92 27.93
N ARG A 127 11.50 1.94 28.21
CA ARG A 127 10.62 2.59 27.22
C ARG A 127 11.43 3.21 26.09
N ASP A 128 12.51 3.91 26.40
CA ASP A 128 13.41 4.47 25.38
C ASP A 128 14.04 3.38 24.50
N ALA A 129 14.48 2.26 25.09
CA ALA A 129 15.01 1.15 24.33
C ALA A 129 13.96 0.54 23.39
N LEU A 130 12.72 0.37 23.85
CA LEU A 130 11.61 -0.14 23.05
C LEU A 130 11.21 0.82 21.93
N ALA A 131 11.13 2.12 22.22
CA ALA A 131 10.83 3.17 21.24
C ALA A 131 11.90 3.24 20.14
N ILE A 132 13.19 3.18 20.50
CA ILE A 132 14.30 3.10 19.55
C ILE A 132 14.19 1.85 18.67
N LEU A 133 13.95 0.68 19.28
CA LEU A 133 13.79 -0.58 18.56
C LEU A 133 12.60 -0.52 17.59
N ALA A 134 11.46 0.03 18.02
CA ALA A 134 10.29 0.24 17.18
C ALA A 134 10.62 1.16 15.99
N GLY A 135 11.35 2.27 16.21
CA GLY A 135 11.80 3.16 15.15
C GLY A 135 12.69 2.45 14.11
N VAL A 136 13.61 1.61 14.56
CA VAL A 136 14.49 0.81 13.69
C VAL A 136 13.69 -0.22 12.89
N LEU A 137 12.80 -0.96 13.55
CA LEU A 137 11.94 -1.95 12.90
C LEU A 137 11.01 -1.30 11.88
N LEU A 138 10.48 -0.11 12.17
CA LEU A 138 9.67 0.67 11.22
C LEU A 138 10.47 1.01 9.96
N GLY A 139 11.71 1.50 10.11
CA GLY A 139 12.59 1.77 8.98
C GLY A 139 12.83 0.54 8.11
N PHE A 140 13.17 -0.59 8.72
CA PHE A 140 13.36 -1.85 7.99
C PHE A 140 12.07 -2.37 7.35
N THR A 141 10.93 -2.22 8.03
CA THR A 141 9.62 -2.62 7.48
C THR A 141 9.32 -1.86 6.20
N VAL A 142 9.53 -0.54 6.19
CA VAL A 142 9.33 0.32 5.02
C VAL A 142 10.27 -0.09 3.89
N ALA A 143 11.57 -0.20 4.16
CA ALA A 143 12.56 -0.58 3.17
C ALA A 143 12.27 -1.97 2.56
N ALA A 144 12.00 -2.97 3.40
CA ALA A 144 11.67 -4.31 2.97
C ALA A 144 10.39 -4.35 2.13
N THR A 145 9.37 -3.58 2.48
CA THR A 145 8.11 -3.52 1.74
C THR A 145 8.31 -2.94 0.34
N LEU A 146 9.03 -1.82 0.25
CA LEU A 146 9.32 -1.18 -1.05
C LEU A 146 10.20 -2.06 -1.92
N ALA A 147 11.23 -2.69 -1.34
CA ALA A 147 12.09 -3.65 -2.04
C ALA A 147 11.31 -4.87 -2.52
N ALA A 148 10.44 -5.44 -1.69
CA ALA A 148 9.59 -6.57 -2.05
C ALA A 148 8.65 -6.23 -3.20
N TYR A 149 8.05 -5.03 -3.20
CA TYR A 149 7.20 -4.57 -4.28
C TYR A 149 7.99 -4.37 -5.58
N ALA A 150 9.14 -3.69 -5.52
CA ALA A 150 10.01 -3.49 -6.67
C ALA A 150 10.48 -4.82 -7.27
N TRP A 151 10.85 -5.79 -6.42
CA TRP A 151 11.23 -7.14 -6.82
C TRP A 151 10.08 -7.89 -7.49
N ALA A 152 8.88 -7.83 -6.91
CA ALA A 152 7.70 -8.47 -7.47
C ALA A 152 7.30 -7.87 -8.84
N GLU A 153 7.53 -6.58 -9.07
CA GLU A 153 7.34 -5.94 -10.37
C GLU A 153 8.46 -6.30 -11.37
N TRP A 154 9.70 -6.40 -10.91
CA TRP A 154 10.82 -6.81 -11.76
C TRP A 154 10.61 -8.20 -12.35
N LEU A 155 10.16 -9.16 -11.53
CA LEU A 155 9.88 -10.53 -11.95
C LEU A 155 8.68 -10.65 -12.92
N ARG A 156 7.87 -9.61 -13.09
CA ARG A 156 6.69 -9.60 -13.98
C ARG A 156 6.98 -9.07 -15.38
N ARG A 157 8.17 -8.54 -15.65
CA ARG A 157 8.51 -8.03 -16.98
C ARG A 157 8.42 -9.19 -17.99
N PRO A 158 7.54 -9.12 -19.01
CA PRO A 158 7.54 -10.11 -20.06
C PRO A 158 8.90 -10.08 -20.77
N GLU A 159 9.48 -11.25 -21.03
CA GLU A 159 10.63 -11.33 -21.93
C GLU A 159 10.23 -10.71 -23.27
N GLU A 160 11.03 -9.75 -23.75
CA GLU A 160 10.82 -9.19 -25.08
C GLU A 160 10.85 -10.34 -26.10
N PRO A 161 9.84 -10.47 -26.98
CA PRO A 161 9.88 -11.50 -28.00
C PRO A 161 11.12 -11.25 -28.86
N ALA A 162 11.99 -12.27 -28.95
CA ALA A 162 13.18 -12.21 -29.79
C ALA A 162 12.80 -11.79 -31.21
N PRO A 163 13.57 -10.90 -31.86
CA PRO A 163 13.27 -10.48 -33.22
C PRO A 163 13.21 -11.72 -34.11
N GLN A 164 12.08 -11.91 -34.78
CA GLN A 164 11.90 -12.99 -35.75
C GLN A 164 12.84 -12.70 -36.94
N SER A 165 13.92 -13.46 -37.04
CA SER A 165 14.87 -13.46 -38.17
C SER A 165 14.39 -14.33 -39.30
#